data_AF-A0A452ZNC1-F1
#
_entry.id   AF-A0A452ZNC1-F1
#
_cell.length_a   1.000
_cell.length_b   1.000
_cell.length_c   1.000
_cell.angle_alpha   90.00
_cell.angle_beta   90.00
_cell.angle_gamma   90.00
#
_symmetry.space_group_name_H-M   'P 1'
#
loop_
_entity.id
_entity.type
_entity.pdbx_description
1 polymer ?
#
loop_
_entity_poly.entity_id
_entity_poly.type
_entity_poly.pdbx_seq_one_letter_code
_entity_poly.pdbx_strand_id
1 'polypeptide(L)'
;MSHGCVEVDTTNILFICGGAFSDLGKIVSERLHRCPFGFGTPIRHELGDYALTNALGQSGLLEEIENDDLIAYGLTPEFIGRLPIIVGLTHLTEDQLVQVLREPKNAIGKQYKKL
;
A
#
# COMPACT_ATOMS: atom_id res chain seq x y z
N MET A 1 8.64 46.90 -7.15
CA MET A 1 7.79 45.91 -7.84
C MET A 1 7.56 44.75 -6.88
N SER A 2 6.49 44.82 -6.10
CA SER A 2 6.09 43.73 -5.20
C SER A 2 5.42 42.65 -6.04
N HIS A 3 6.11 41.54 -6.29
CA HIS A 3 5.48 40.36 -6.86
C HIS A 3 4.45 39.86 -5.83
N GLY A 4 3.17 40.15 -6.09
CA GLY A 4 2.07 39.72 -5.25
C GLY A 4 1.97 38.20 -5.30
N CYS A 5 2.12 37.55 -4.15
CA CYS A 5 1.77 36.15 -4.00
C CYS A 5 0.24 36.03 -4.13
N VAL A 6 -0.23 35.10 -4.96
CA VAL A 6 -1.65 34.76 -5.02
C VAL A 6 -1.91 33.74 -3.93
N GLU A 7 -2.70 34.11 -2.93
CA GLU A 7 -3.19 33.17 -1.93
C GLU A 7 -4.26 32.28 -2.55
N VAL A 8 -4.09 30.98 -2.39
CA VAL A 8 -5.03 29.96 -2.90
C VAL A 8 -5.53 29.16 -1.71
N ASP A 9 -6.85 29.14 -1.54
CA ASP A 9 -7.52 28.29 -0.56
C ASP A 9 -7.53 26.83 -1.06
N THR A 10 -6.94 25.93 -0.27
CA THR A 10 -6.84 24.50 -0.59
C THR A 10 -7.92 23.65 0.07
N THR A 11 -8.91 24.23 0.74
CA THR A 11 -9.93 23.51 1.53
C THR A 11 -10.69 22.45 0.72
N ASN A 12 -10.98 22.72 -0.57
CA ASN A 12 -11.74 21.82 -1.45
C ASN A 12 -10.88 21.09 -2.49
N ILE A 13 -9.55 21.08 -2.31
CA ILE A 13 -8.65 20.34 -3.20
C ILE A 13 -8.59 18.88 -2.73
N LEU A 14 -8.83 17.94 -3.65
CA LEU A 14 -8.63 16.51 -3.38
C LEU A 14 -7.13 16.20 -3.39
N PHE A 15 -6.64 15.67 -2.27
CA PHE A 15 -5.28 15.19 -2.14
C PHE A 15 -5.23 13.67 -2.29
N ILE A 16 -4.40 13.18 -3.21
CA ILE A 16 -4.11 11.75 -3.36
C ILE A 16 -2.61 11.59 -3.17
N CYS A 17 -2.23 10.94 -2.07
CA CYS A 17 -0.84 10.61 -1.76
C CYS A 17 -0.60 9.14 -2.07
N GLY A 18 0.38 8.85 -2.93
CA GLY A 18 0.77 7.50 -3.30
C GLY A 18 2.26 7.30 -3.13
N GLY A 19 2.66 6.06 -2.83
CA GLY A 19 4.06 5.68 -2.62
C GLY A 19 4.24 4.17 -2.65
N ALA A 20 5.51 3.73 -2.69
CA ALA A 20 5.88 2.33 -2.54
C ALA A 20 6.40 2.11 -1.11
N PHE A 21 5.73 1.25 -0.35
CA PHE A 21 6.03 1.01 1.07
C PHE A 21 6.66 -0.38 1.25
N SER A 22 7.97 -0.49 0.97
CA SER A 22 8.67 -1.76 0.79
C SER A 22 8.83 -2.65 2.03
N ASP A 23 8.45 -2.19 3.22
CA ASP A 23 8.53 -2.98 4.47
C ASP A 23 7.21 -2.97 5.26
N LEU A 24 6.19 -2.26 4.79
CA LEU A 24 4.91 -2.15 5.49
C LEU A 24 4.22 -3.50 5.64
N GLY A 25 4.33 -4.39 4.63
CA GLY A 25 3.80 -5.75 4.73
C GLY A 25 4.44 -6.59 5.84
N LYS A 26 5.70 -6.32 6.21
CA LYS A 26 6.35 -7.01 7.34
C LYS A 26 5.79 -6.54 8.68
N ILE A 27 5.59 -5.23 8.84
CA ILE A 27 5.00 -4.62 10.04
C ILE A 27 3.59 -5.17 10.27
N VAL A 28 2.77 -5.18 9.22
CA VAL A 28 1.42 -5.77 9.23
C VAL A 28 1.49 -7.25 9.60
N SER A 29 2.41 -8.00 8.99
CA SER A 29 2.60 -9.42 9.28
C SER A 29 2.97 -9.62 10.76
N GLU A 30 3.96 -8.91 11.29
CA GLU A 30 4.37 -9.01 12.70
C GLU A 30 3.21 -8.74 13.67
N ARG A 31 2.36 -7.74 13.37
CA ARG A 31 1.15 -7.46 14.15
C ARG A 31 0.18 -8.64 14.12
N LEU A 32 -0.09 -9.20 12.94
CA LEU A 32 -1.00 -10.35 12.78
C LEU A 32 -0.46 -11.63 13.43
N HIS A 33 0.86 -11.82 13.45
CA HIS A 33 1.53 -12.99 14.04
C HIS A 33 1.76 -12.87 15.55
N ARG A 34 1.42 -11.75 16.18
CA ARG A 34 1.61 -11.55 17.62
C ARG A 34 0.63 -12.41 18.43
N CYS A 35 0.91 -13.70 18.54
CA CYS A 35 0.21 -14.60 19.45
C CYS A 35 0.44 -14.13 20.89
N PRO A 36 -0.61 -14.09 21.74
CA PRO A 36 -0.44 -13.83 23.16
C PRO A 36 0.40 -14.94 23.78
N PHE A 37 1.58 -14.58 24.25
CA PHE A 37 2.49 -15.44 25.00
C PHE A 37 1.90 -15.60 26.41
N GLY A 38 0.93 -16.51 26.56
CA GLY A 38 0.23 -16.80 27.81
C GLY A 38 0.07 -18.30 28.02
N PHE A 39 0.20 -18.77 29.25
CA PHE A 39 0.07 -20.19 29.62
C PHE A 39 -1.24 -20.79 29.07
N GLY A 40 -1.15 -21.73 28.14
CA GLY A 40 -2.26 -22.59 27.70
C GLY A 40 -2.82 -22.34 26.29
N THR A 41 -2.32 -21.38 25.51
CA THR A 41 -2.72 -21.23 24.10
C THR A 41 -1.93 -22.17 23.19
N PRO A 42 -2.59 -22.89 22.25
CA PRO A 42 -1.88 -23.72 21.30
C PRO A 42 -0.96 -22.83 20.46
N ILE A 43 0.34 -23.03 20.63
CA ILE A 43 1.37 -22.35 19.86
C ILE A 43 1.15 -22.78 18.41
N ARG A 44 0.65 -21.87 17.56
CA ARG A 44 0.75 -22.04 16.10
C ARG A 44 2.21 -21.83 15.71
N HIS A 45 3.05 -22.80 16.03
CA HIS A 45 4.51 -22.75 15.84
C HIS A 45 4.95 -23.07 14.40
N GLU A 46 4.03 -23.22 13.43
CA GLU A 46 4.38 -23.81 12.13
C GLU A 46 3.80 -23.08 10.92
N LEU A 47 3.58 -21.78 11.03
CA LEU A 47 3.36 -20.93 9.85
C LEU A 47 4.35 -19.77 9.99
N GLY A 48 5.62 -20.03 9.66
CA GLY A 48 6.62 -18.96 9.57
C GLY A 48 6.16 -17.88 8.59
N ASP A 49 6.79 -16.70 8.62
CA ASP A 49 6.44 -15.51 7.82
C ASP A 49 6.03 -15.83 6.36
N TYR A 50 6.65 -16.85 5.77
CA TYR A 50 6.38 -17.38 4.44
C TYR A 50 4.96 -17.94 4.21
N ALA A 51 4.33 -18.53 5.22
CA ALA A 51 3.07 -19.24 5.05
C ALA A 51 1.85 -18.31 5.03
N LEU A 52 1.88 -17.19 5.77
CA LEU A 52 0.84 -16.16 5.65
C LEU A 52 1.03 -15.31 4.39
N THR A 53 2.27 -14.97 4.02
CA THR A 53 2.55 -14.34 2.71
C THR A 53 2.16 -15.25 1.54
N ASN A 54 2.23 -16.57 1.68
CA ASN A 54 1.76 -17.51 0.67
C ASN A 54 0.23 -17.73 0.71
N ALA A 55 -0.40 -17.65 1.89
CA ALA A 55 -1.84 -17.84 2.04
C ALA A 55 -2.67 -16.60 1.67
N LEU A 56 -2.17 -15.39 1.96
CA LEU A 56 -2.86 -14.12 1.69
C LEU A 56 -2.22 -13.33 0.53
N GLY A 57 -0.99 -13.64 0.13
CA GLY A 57 -0.23 -12.83 -0.81
C GLY A 57 0.20 -11.48 -0.21
N GLN A 58 1.17 -10.80 -0.83
CA GLN A 58 1.52 -9.42 -0.46
C GLN A 58 0.32 -8.48 -0.60
N SER A 59 -0.54 -8.72 -1.60
CA SER A 59 -1.76 -7.96 -1.82
C SER A 59 -2.76 -8.06 -0.65
N GLY A 60 -2.98 -9.25 -0.09
CA GLY A 60 -3.92 -9.43 1.01
C GLY A 60 -3.44 -8.82 2.33
N LEU A 61 -2.12 -8.74 2.54
CA LEU A 61 -1.57 -8.00 3.70
C LEU A 61 -1.82 -6.49 3.59
N LEU A 62 -1.81 -5.93 2.38
CA LEU A 62 -2.08 -4.50 2.18
C LEU A 62 -3.55 -4.12 2.39
N GLU A 63 -4.47 -5.08 2.32
CA GLU A 63 -5.90 -4.86 2.60
C GLU A 63 -6.18 -4.73 4.11
N GLU A 64 -5.32 -5.34 4.94
CA GLU A 64 -5.46 -5.35 6.40
C GLU A 64 -4.65 -4.24 7.09
N ILE A 65 -4.20 -3.21 6.36
CA ILE A 65 -3.42 -2.10 6.93
C ILE A 65 -4.29 -1.30 7.92
N GLU A 66 -3.73 -1.02 9.10
CA GLU A 66 -4.29 -0.06 10.06
C GLU A 66 -3.38 1.17 10.21
N ASN A 67 -3.92 2.23 10.82
CA ASN A 67 -3.18 3.47 11.06
C ASN A 67 -1.93 3.26 11.93
N ASP A 68 -1.98 2.31 12.87
CA ASP A 68 -0.85 2.03 13.76
C ASP A 68 0.35 1.44 12.99
N ASP A 69 0.11 0.69 11.91
CA ASP A 69 1.19 0.18 11.06
C ASP A 69 1.89 1.31 10.31
N LEU A 70 1.13 2.32 9.87
CA LEU A 70 1.67 3.49 9.19
C LEU A 70 2.51 4.35 10.14
N ILE A 71 2.10 4.45 11.40
CA ILE A 71 2.90 5.12 12.45
C ILE A 71 4.18 4.34 12.72
N ALA A 72 4.08 3.01 12.87
CA ALA A 72 5.23 2.14 13.08
C ALA A 72 6.20 2.16 11.88
N TYR A 73 5.69 2.35 10.67
CA TYR A 73 6.49 2.55 9.45
C TYR A 73 7.25 3.89 9.45
N GLY A 74 6.80 4.87 10.23
CA GLY A 74 7.47 6.17 10.41
C GLY A 74 6.68 7.38 9.88
N LEU A 75 5.41 7.22 9.52
CA LEU A 75 4.54 8.35 9.20
C LEU A 75 4.04 9.00 10.50
N THR A 76 3.95 10.34 10.51
CA THR A 76 3.50 11.05 11.71
C THR A 76 1.97 10.95 11.88
N PRO A 77 1.45 10.84 13.11
CA PRO A 77 0.02 10.71 13.37
C PRO A 77 -0.80 11.87 12.80
N GLU A 78 -0.26 13.10 12.83
CA GLU A 78 -0.95 14.29 12.32
C GLU A 78 -1.11 14.25 10.80
N PHE A 79 -0.17 13.61 10.10
CA PHE A 79 -0.21 13.45 8.65
C PHE A 79 -1.21 12.36 8.25
N ILE A 80 -1.16 11.20 8.93
CA ILE A 80 -2.11 10.09 8.69
C ILE A 80 -3.54 10.53 9.03
N GLY A 81 -3.73 11.35 10.08
CA GLY A 81 -5.03 11.91 10.44
C GLY A 81 -5.69 12.79 9.36
N ARG A 82 -4.92 13.29 8.39
CA ARG A 82 -5.43 14.02 7.22
C ARG A 82 -5.77 13.11 6.03
N LEU A 83 -5.40 11.83 6.11
CA LEU A 83 -5.57 10.83 5.06
C LEU A 83 -6.46 9.68 5.58
N PRO A 84 -7.77 9.90 5.73
CA PRO A 84 -8.69 8.91 6.32
C PRO A 84 -8.95 7.70 5.41
N ILE A 85 -8.57 7.77 4.14
CA ILE A 85 -8.79 6.72 3.15
C ILE A 85 -7.43 6.14 2.76
N ILE A 86 -7.25 4.84 3.06
CA ILE A 86 -6.06 4.07 2.71
C ILE A 86 -6.49 3.01 1.71
N VAL A 87 -5.71 2.85 0.63
CA VAL A 87 -5.97 1.85 -0.41
C VAL A 87 -4.66 1.13 -0.73
N GLY A 88 -4.65 -0.18 -0.52
CA GLY A 88 -3.60 -1.06 -1.00
C GLY A 88 -3.76 -1.36 -2.50
N LEU A 89 -2.65 -1.32 -3.24
CA LEU A 89 -2.65 -1.78 -4.63
C LEU A 89 -2.14 -3.22 -4.69
N THR A 90 -2.78 -4.03 -5.54
CA THR A 90 -2.37 -5.41 -5.76
C THR A 90 -1.20 -5.49 -6.73
N HIS A 91 -0.39 -6.52 -6.58
CA HIS A 91 0.67 -6.83 -7.54
C HIS A 91 0.07 -7.25 -8.89
N LEU A 92 0.73 -6.80 -9.96
CA LEU A 92 0.34 -7.17 -11.32
C LEU A 92 0.62 -8.64 -11.60
N THR A 93 -0.37 -9.34 -12.13
CA THR A 93 -0.20 -10.69 -12.68
C THR A 93 0.36 -10.65 -14.10
N GLU A 94 0.85 -11.78 -14.60
CA GLU A 94 1.35 -11.90 -15.98
C GLU A 94 0.27 -11.48 -17.00
N ASP A 95 -0.95 -11.96 -16.84
CA ASP A 95 -2.08 -11.61 -17.72
C ASP A 95 -2.35 -10.10 -17.70
N GLN A 96 -2.28 -9.46 -16.52
CA GLN A 96 -2.45 -8.02 -16.37
C GLN A 96 -1.31 -7.24 -17.03
N LEU A 97 -0.06 -7.73 -16.96
CA LEU A 97 1.06 -7.12 -17.67
C LEU A 97 0.86 -7.19 -19.19
N VAL A 98 0.41 -8.34 -19.71
CA VAL A 98 0.06 -8.49 -21.13
C VAL A 98 -1.07 -7.52 -21.52
N GLN A 99 -2.05 -7.34 -20.65
CA GLN A 99 -3.15 -6.39 -20.83
C GLN A 99 -2.63 -4.94 -20.90
N VAL A 100 -1.77 -4.53 -19.97
CA VAL A 100 -1.15 -3.18 -19.94
C VAL A 100 -0.34 -2.90 -21.21
N LEU A 101 0.28 -3.92 -21.81
CA LEU A 101 1.04 -3.76 -23.05
C LEU A 101 0.19 -3.62 -24.31
N ARG A 102 -1.09 -4.03 -24.27
CA ARG A 102 -1.97 -4.13 -25.46
C ARG A 102 -3.19 -3.22 -25.42
N GLU A 103 -3.90 -3.17 -24.32
CA GLU A 103 -5.22 -2.54 -24.23
C GLU A 103 -5.23 -1.03 -24.05
N PRO A 104 -4.43 -0.41 -23.17
CA PRO A 104 -4.58 1.00 -22.87
C PRO A 104 -4.38 1.87 -24.11
N LYS A 105 -4.96 3.07 -24.11
CA LYS A 105 -4.83 4.03 -25.22
C LYS A 105 -3.36 4.32 -25.53
N ASN A 106 -2.54 4.36 -24.48
CA ASN A 106 -1.11 4.65 -24.54
C ASN A 106 -0.26 3.39 -24.34
N ALA A 107 -0.77 2.20 -24.71
CA ALA A 107 -0.01 0.96 -24.55
C ALA A 107 1.28 0.95 -25.38
N ILE A 108 2.35 0.37 -24.83
CA ILE A 108 3.68 0.33 -25.47
C ILE A 108 3.60 -0.32 -26.86
N GLY A 109 2.85 -1.42 -27.00
CA GLY A 109 2.67 -2.08 -28.30
C GLY A 109 2.03 -1.18 -29.37
N LYS A 110 1.12 -0.28 -28.98
CA LYS A 110 0.50 0.69 -29.89
C LYS A 110 1.44 1.84 -30.24
N GLN A 111 2.30 2.25 -29.31
CA GLN A 111 3.32 3.28 -29.54
C GLN A 111 4.36 2.80 -30.55
N TYR A 112 4.88 1.58 -30.39
CA TYR A 112 5.86 1.01 -31.33
C TYR A 112 5.30 0.76 -32.73
N LYS A 113 4.01 0.43 -32.87
CA LYS A 113 3.38 0.24 -34.20
C LYS A 113 3.16 1.55 -34.97
N LYS A 114 3.25 2.70 -34.29
CA LYS A 114 3.05 4.03 -34.88
C LYS A 114 4.35 4.65 -35.38
N LEU A 115 5.49 4.14 -34.95
CA LEU A 115 6.83 4.41 -35.48
C LEU A 115 7.05 3.58 -36.75
#